data_AF-X1FSV5-F1
#
_entry.id   AF-X1FSV5-F1
#
_cell.length_a   1.000
_cell.length_b   1.000
_cell.length_c   1.000
_cell.angle_alpha   90.00
_cell.angle_beta   90.00
_cell.angle_gamma   90.00
#
_symmetry.space_group_name_H-M   'P 1'
#
loop_
_entity.id
_entity.type
_entity.pdbx_description
1 polymer ?
#
loop_
_entity_poly.entity_id
_entity_poly.type
_entity_poly.pdbx_seq_one_letter_code
_entity_poly.pdbx_strand_id
1 'polypeptide(L)'
;MDIDIQVWKKSRQYTPEKLALARQVLEEVHAGRAVADAVRRNPLPEGGYVGKHLLVAVYRQLIQSGEWQADQALLARIRLKPVRTLSGVTTVTVLTKPYPCPGKCIFCPTDERMPKSYLPDEPGAARALHHKFDPYDQVKARIAALEAVGHPTDKIELLILGGTWSSYNRDYQEWFVHRCLDALNKVECDNLEKAQFLNETATHR
;
A
#
# COMPACT_ATOMS: atom_id res chain seq x y z
N MET A 1 -2.49 21.17 -8.98
CA MET A 1 -2.21 19.82 -8.42
C MET A 1 -3.49 19.12 -7.91
N ASP A 2 -4.58 19.84 -7.60
CA ASP A 2 -5.83 19.24 -7.12
C ASP A 2 -6.73 18.57 -8.19
N ILE A 3 -6.64 19.00 -9.45
CA ILE A 3 -7.46 18.46 -10.56
C ILE A 3 -7.16 16.97 -10.79
N ASP A 4 -5.90 16.58 -10.66
CA ASP A 4 -5.44 15.20 -10.87
C ASP A 4 -5.89 14.26 -9.74
N ILE A 5 -5.96 14.77 -8.50
CA ILE A 5 -6.39 13.99 -7.33
C ILE A 5 -7.89 13.66 -7.41
N GLN A 6 -8.72 14.60 -7.81
CA GLN A 6 -10.17 14.38 -7.93
C GLN A 6 -10.50 13.40 -9.06
N VAL A 7 -9.81 13.52 -10.20
CA VAL A 7 -9.94 12.58 -11.33
C VAL A 7 -9.44 11.18 -10.92
N TRP A 8 -8.31 11.11 -10.21
CA TRP A 8 -7.78 9.86 -9.65
C TRP A 8 -8.73 9.21 -8.64
N LYS A 9 -9.32 9.99 -7.72
CA LYS A 9 -10.33 9.51 -6.77
C LYS A 9 -11.59 9.00 -7.48
N LYS A 10 -12.07 9.73 -8.48
CA LYS A 10 -13.26 9.36 -9.27
C LYS A 10 -13.03 8.07 -10.06
N SER A 11 -11.85 7.88 -10.65
CA SER A 11 -11.52 6.64 -11.39
C SER A 11 -11.54 5.39 -10.50
N ARG A 12 -11.28 5.56 -9.19
CA ARG A 12 -11.29 4.50 -8.16
C ARG A 12 -12.65 4.28 -7.48
N GLN A 13 -13.70 5.01 -7.83
CA GLN A 13 -15.03 4.75 -7.28
C GLN A 13 -15.60 3.43 -7.81
N TYR A 14 -16.16 2.65 -6.90
CA TYR A 14 -16.82 1.38 -7.18
C TYR A 14 -18.27 1.65 -7.61
N THR A 15 -18.48 1.84 -8.90
CA THR A 15 -19.83 1.96 -9.45
C THR A 15 -20.48 0.57 -9.56
N PRO A 16 -21.81 0.45 -9.48
CA PRO A 16 -22.52 -0.83 -9.61
C PRO A 16 -22.15 -1.59 -10.88
N GLU A 17 -21.95 -0.88 -11.99
CA GLU A 17 -21.60 -1.45 -13.30
C GLU A 17 -20.20 -2.07 -13.26
N LYS A 18 -19.23 -1.37 -12.66
CA LYS A 18 -17.86 -1.87 -12.46
C LYS A 18 -17.87 -3.12 -11.59
N LEU A 19 -18.68 -3.15 -10.53
CA LEU A 19 -18.81 -4.29 -9.62
C LEU A 19 -19.42 -5.51 -10.33
N ALA A 20 -20.47 -5.32 -11.10
CA ALA A 20 -21.10 -6.38 -11.90
C ALA A 20 -20.10 -6.99 -12.91
N LEU A 21 -19.35 -6.14 -13.61
CA LEU A 21 -18.35 -6.59 -14.57
C LEU A 21 -17.19 -7.34 -13.89
N ALA A 22 -16.74 -6.84 -12.74
CA ALA A 22 -15.72 -7.52 -11.94
C ALA A 22 -16.17 -8.91 -11.48
N ARG A 23 -17.45 -9.06 -11.10
CA ARG A 23 -18.06 -10.35 -10.77
C ARG A 23 -18.05 -11.31 -11.96
N GLN A 24 -18.49 -10.86 -13.14
CA GLN A 24 -18.45 -11.66 -14.37
C GLN A 24 -17.03 -12.13 -14.69
N VAL A 25 -16.03 -11.23 -14.59
CA VAL A 25 -14.62 -11.60 -14.78
C VAL A 25 -14.17 -12.65 -13.76
N LEU A 26 -14.56 -12.54 -12.50
CA LEU A 26 -14.22 -13.53 -11.47
C LEU A 26 -14.84 -14.89 -11.76
N GLU A 27 -16.10 -14.95 -12.18
CA GLU A 27 -16.79 -16.20 -12.55
C GLU A 27 -16.05 -16.91 -13.69
N GLU A 28 -15.64 -16.18 -14.74
CA GLU A 28 -14.83 -16.76 -15.83
C GLU A 28 -13.46 -17.27 -15.35
N VAL A 29 -12.80 -16.53 -14.45
CA VAL A 29 -11.50 -16.94 -13.89
C VAL A 29 -11.65 -18.16 -12.99
N HIS A 30 -12.73 -18.23 -12.22
CA HIS A 30 -13.07 -19.37 -11.37
C HIS A 30 -13.36 -20.62 -12.22
N ALA A 31 -14.03 -20.46 -13.37
CA ALA A 31 -14.20 -21.51 -14.39
C ALA A 31 -12.91 -21.92 -15.13
N GLY A 32 -11.75 -21.36 -14.75
CA GLY A 32 -10.44 -21.77 -15.26
C GLY A 32 -9.82 -20.85 -16.32
N ARG A 33 -10.49 -19.76 -16.72
CA ARG A 33 -9.93 -18.82 -17.71
C ARG A 33 -8.72 -18.07 -17.15
N ALA A 34 -7.73 -17.79 -17.99
CA ALA A 34 -6.64 -16.89 -17.63
C ALA A 34 -7.18 -15.48 -17.32
N VAL A 35 -6.66 -14.83 -16.26
CA VAL A 35 -7.21 -13.54 -15.80
C VAL A 35 -7.05 -12.43 -16.85
N ALA A 36 -5.95 -12.42 -17.61
CA ALA A 36 -5.75 -11.45 -18.68
C ALA A 36 -6.83 -11.56 -19.77
N ASP A 37 -7.22 -12.79 -20.12
CA ASP A 37 -8.23 -13.04 -21.15
C ASP A 37 -9.64 -12.70 -20.65
N ALA A 38 -9.96 -13.08 -19.42
CA ALA A 38 -11.24 -12.74 -18.80
C ALA A 38 -11.44 -11.22 -18.72
N VAL A 39 -10.39 -10.47 -18.33
CA VAL A 39 -10.43 -9.01 -18.29
C VAL A 39 -10.57 -8.40 -19.69
N ARG A 40 -9.85 -8.91 -20.70
CA ARG A 40 -9.92 -8.39 -22.07
C ARG A 40 -11.27 -8.58 -22.74
N ARG A 41 -11.97 -9.68 -22.42
CA ARG A 41 -13.30 -10.00 -22.94
C ARG A 41 -14.41 -9.14 -22.34
N ASN A 42 -14.12 -8.48 -21.23
CA ASN A 42 -15.07 -7.70 -20.46
C ASN A 42 -14.55 -6.26 -20.30
N PRO A 43 -14.52 -5.47 -21.41
CA PRO A 43 -14.09 -4.08 -21.37
C PRO A 43 -15.12 -3.20 -20.64
N LEU A 44 -14.66 -2.11 -20.03
CA LEU A 44 -15.54 -1.13 -19.40
C LEU A 44 -16.29 -0.30 -20.47
N PRO A 45 -17.54 0.14 -20.21
CA PRO A 45 -18.32 0.95 -21.15
C PRO A 45 -17.65 2.26 -21.57
N GLU A 46 -16.94 2.90 -20.63
CA GLU A 46 -16.21 4.15 -20.85
C GLU A 46 -14.79 3.93 -21.42
N GLY A 47 -14.46 2.70 -21.79
CA GLY A 47 -13.12 2.29 -22.21
C GLY A 47 -12.22 1.82 -21.07
N GLY A 48 -11.24 0.98 -21.41
CA GLY A 48 -10.32 0.35 -20.46
C GLY A 48 -10.86 -0.93 -19.83
N TYR A 49 -10.29 -1.32 -18.70
CA TYR A 49 -10.48 -2.64 -18.11
C TYR A 49 -10.63 -2.58 -16.59
N VAL A 50 -11.29 -3.60 -16.03
CA VAL A 50 -11.40 -3.79 -14.58
C VAL A 50 -10.02 -3.96 -13.96
N GLY A 51 -9.66 -3.07 -13.03
CA GLY A 51 -8.41 -3.16 -12.29
C GLY A 51 -8.41 -4.28 -11.25
N LYS A 52 -7.25 -4.89 -10.98
CA LYS A 52 -7.10 -6.00 -10.01
C LYS A 52 -7.67 -5.71 -8.62
N HIS A 53 -7.56 -4.47 -8.14
CA HIS A 53 -8.14 -4.06 -6.86
C HIS A 53 -9.65 -4.33 -6.73
N LEU A 54 -10.39 -4.16 -7.82
CA LEU A 54 -11.83 -4.35 -7.87
C LEU A 54 -12.18 -5.84 -7.91
N LEU A 55 -11.40 -6.65 -8.63
CA LEU A 55 -11.51 -8.11 -8.58
C LEU A 55 -11.30 -8.63 -7.16
N VAL A 56 -10.29 -8.12 -6.44
CA VAL A 56 -10.04 -8.49 -5.04
C VAL A 56 -11.18 -8.02 -4.13
N ALA A 57 -11.71 -6.82 -4.33
CA ALA A 57 -12.83 -6.29 -3.56
C ALA A 57 -14.09 -7.14 -3.73
N VAL A 58 -14.49 -7.45 -4.97
CA VAL A 58 -15.67 -8.29 -5.24
C VAL A 58 -15.46 -9.72 -4.74
N TYR A 59 -14.28 -10.31 -4.93
CA TYR A 59 -13.97 -11.63 -4.38
C TYR A 59 -14.15 -11.69 -2.86
N ARG A 60 -13.68 -10.67 -2.12
CA ARG A 60 -13.89 -10.58 -0.66
C ARG A 60 -15.36 -10.42 -0.29
N GLN A 61 -16.12 -9.63 -1.06
CA GLN A 61 -17.56 -9.47 -0.85
C GLN A 61 -18.31 -10.79 -1.03
N LEU A 62 -17.98 -11.57 -2.07
CA LEU A 62 -18.58 -12.88 -2.32
C LEU A 62 -18.32 -13.84 -1.15
N ILE A 63 -17.10 -13.86 -0.61
CA ILE A 63 -16.77 -14.67 0.58
C ILE A 63 -17.54 -14.18 1.81
N GLN A 64 -17.56 -12.87 2.07
CA GLN A 64 -18.24 -12.31 3.23
C GLN A 64 -19.76 -12.57 3.21
N SER A 65 -20.36 -12.59 2.02
CA SER A 65 -21.78 -12.94 1.82
C SER A 65 -22.08 -14.43 1.95
N GLY A 66 -21.05 -15.28 1.99
CA GLY A 66 -21.19 -16.74 2.01
C GLY A 66 -21.48 -17.38 0.66
N GLU A 67 -21.54 -16.60 -0.42
CA GLU A 67 -21.77 -17.11 -1.78
C GLU A 67 -20.60 -17.99 -2.24
N TRP A 68 -19.36 -17.58 -1.94
CA TRP A 68 -18.14 -18.32 -2.28
C TRP A 68 -17.35 -18.73 -1.03
N GLN A 69 -16.60 -19.83 -1.14
CA GLN A 69 -15.61 -20.21 -0.14
C GLN A 69 -14.26 -19.56 -0.43
N ALA A 70 -13.46 -19.37 0.62
CA ALA A 70 -12.12 -18.79 0.48
C ALA A 70 -11.18 -19.72 -0.29
N ASP A 71 -10.77 -19.28 -1.48
CA ASP A 71 -9.80 -19.96 -2.34
C ASP A 71 -8.52 -19.14 -2.49
N GLN A 72 -7.44 -19.58 -1.84
CA GLN A 72 -6.13 -18.93 -1.87
C GLN A 72 -5.48 -18.96 -3.26
N ALA A 73 -5.71 -20.01 -4.05
CA ALA A 73 -5.16 -20.12 -5.41
C ALA A 73 -5.83 -19.11 -6.35
N LEU A 74 -7.14 -18.92 -6.23
CA LEU A 74 -7.86 -17.89 -6.96
C LEU A 74 -7.38 -16.48 -6.56
N LEU A 75 -7.26 -16.22 -5.26
CA LEU A 75 -6.75 -14.93 -4.76
C LEU A 75 -5.34 -14.63 -5.29
N ALA A 76 -4.46 -15.62 -5.34
CA ALA A 76 -3.11 -15.48 -5.88
C ALA A 76 -3.11 -15.12 -7.38
N ARG A 77 -4.04 -15.66 -8.18
CA ARG A 77 -4.19 -15.36 -9.63
C ARG A 77 -4.68 -13.93 -9.88
N ILE A 78 -5.58 -13.43 -9.03
CA ILE A 78 -6.14 -12.07 -9.17
C ILE A 78 -5.27 -10.99 -8.49
N ARG A 79 -4.29 -11.36 -7.67
CA ARG A 79 -3.31 -10.45 -7.06
C ARG A 79 -2.48 -9.70 -8.12
N LEU A 80 -2.17 -8.44 -7.84
CA LEU A 80 -1.29 -7.65 -8.68
C LEU A 80 0.19 -7.95 -8.35
N LYS A 81 1.04 -8.20 -9.36
CA LYS A 81 2.49 -8.42 -9.19
C LYS A 81 2.84 -9.40 -8.04
N PRO A 82 2.41 -10.67 -8.13
CA PRO A 82 2.53 -11.66 -7.05
C PRO A 82 3.99 -11.87 -6.57
N VAL A 83 4.97 -11.62 -7.44
CA VAL A 83 6.41 -11.69 -7.14
C VAL A 83 6.84 -10.85 -5.93
N ARG A 84 6.11 -9.79 -5.59
CA ARG A 84 6.46 -8.86 -4.49
C ARG A 84 6.29 -9.45 -3.09
N THR A 85 5.60 -10.58 -2.95
CA THR A 85 5.31 -11.21 -1.65
C THR A 85 5.49 -12.72 -1.74
N LEU A 86 6.42 -13.20 -2.58
CA LEU A 86 6.70 -14.63 -2.73
C LEU A 86 7.33 -15.24 -1.48
N SER A 87 8.13 -14.48 -0.75
CA SER A 87 8.71 -14.88 0.54
C SER A 87 7.67 -15.00 1.66
N GLY A 88 6.43 -14.58 1.41
CA GLY A 88 5.41 -14.44 2.45
C GLY A 88 5.61 -13.22 3.35
N VAL A 89 6.60 -12.37 3.08
CA VAL A 89 6.85 -11.11 3.79
C VAL A 89 6.53 -9.94 2.85
N THR A 90 5.76 -8.97 3.35
CA THR A 90 5.33 -7.81 2.58
C THR A 90 6.10 -6.56 3.00
N THR A 91 6.81 -5.95 2.05
CA THR A 91 7.59 -4.74 2.33
C THR A 91 6.69 -3.50 2.42
N VAL A 92 6.77 -2.78 3.54
CA VAL A 92 6.16 -1.47 3.75
C VAL A 92 7.26 -0.43 3.84
N THR A 93 7.28 0.49 2.88
CA THR A 93 8.33 1.51 2.79
C THR A 93 7.76 2.87 3.15
N VAL A 94 8.44 3.57 4.06
CA VAL A 94 8.12 4.93 4.51
C VAL A 94 9.34 5.83 4.36
N LEU A 95 9.14 7.14 4.16
CA LEU A 95 10.22 8.12 4.14
C LEU A 95 10.10 9.08 5.32
N THR A 96 11.27 9.43 5.86
CA THR A 96 11.43 10.48 6.87
C THR A 96 11.28 11.88 6.26
N LYS A 97 10.97 12.87 7.11
CA LYS A 97 10.81 14.27 6.69
C LYS A 97 12.12 14.88 6.16
N PRO A 98 12.07 15.94 5.35
CA PRO A 98 13.28 16.68 4.97
C PRO A 98 14.08 17.13 6.20
N TYR A 99 15.39 16.93 6.15
CA TYR A 99 16.28 17.25 7.26
C TYR A 99 17.68 17.61 6.75
N PRO A 100 18.40 18.53 7.42
CA PRO A 100 19.76 18.89 7.02
C PRO A 100 20.70 17.68 7.05
N CYS A 101 21.50 17.55 5.99
CA CYS A 101 22.58 16.58 5.90
C CYS A 101 23.90 17.26 6.29
N PRO A 102 24.74 16.66 7.15
CA PRO A 102 26.07 17.20 7.44
C PRO A 102 27.02 17.10 6.23
N GLY A 103 26.72 16.19 5.29
CA GLY A 103 27.50 16.00 4.08
C GLY A 103 27.24 17.07 3.02
N LYS A 104 28.31 17.52 2.35
CA LYS A 104 28.25 18.38 1.16
C LYS A 104 28.46 17.53 -0.08
N CYS A 105 27.40 16.87 -0.55
CA CYS A 105 27.45 15.99 -1.72
C CYS A 105 26.97 16.71 -2.98
N ILE A 106 27.84 16.84 -3.98
CA ILE A 106 27.54 17.49 -5.27
C ILE A 106 26.55 16.68 -6.14
N PHE A 107 26.37 15.39 -5.85
CA PHE A 107 25.45 14.52 -6.59
C PHE A 107 24.05 14.46 -5.98
N CYS A 108 23.89 14.88 -4.72
CA CYS A 108 22.58 14.84 -4.09
C CYS A 108 21.69 15.95 -4.64
N PRO A 109 20.45 15.64 -5.07
CA PRO A 109 19.49 16.67 -5.39
C PRO A 109 19.20 17.54 -4.15
N THR A 110 18.89 18.80 -4.40
CA THR A 110 18.50 19.76 -3.37
C THR A 110 17.08 20.24 -3.67
N ASP A 111 16.11 19.43 -3.27
CA ASP A 111 14.71 19.83 -3.16
C ASP A 111 14.37 19.98 -1.68
N GLU A 112 13.93 21.16 -1.26
CA GLU A 112 13.62 21.47 0.14
C GLU A 112 12.43 20.66 0.69
N ARG A 113 11.57 20.16 -0.20
CA ARG A 113 10.38 19.38 0.16
C ARG A 113 10.70 17.91 0.42
N MET A 114 11.90 17.46 0.08
CA MET A 114 12.29 16.04 0.10
C MET A 114 13.50 15.78 1.00
N PRO A 115 13.60 14.60 1.64
CA PRO A 115 14.86 14.15 2.22
C PRO A 115 15.93 14.00 1.14
N LYS A 116 17.21 14.07 1.54
CA LYS A 116 18.34 13.95 0.61
C LYS A 116 18.26 12.66 -0.21
N SER A 117 18.64 12.78 -1.48
CA SER A 117 18.65 11.72 -2.49
C SER A 117 17.29 11.32 -3.08
N TYR A 118 16.18 11.95 -2.66
CA TYR A 118 14.84 11.65 -3.18
C TYR A 118 14.26 12.81 -3.97
N LEU A 119 13.41 12.49 -4.95
CA LEU A 119 12.69 13.45 -5.78
C LEU A 119 11.16 13.29 -5.60
N PRO A 120 10.38 14.38 -5.64
CA PRO A 120 8.96 14.37 -5.27
C PRO A 120 8.07 13.57 -6.24
N ASP A 121 8.54 13.27 -7.44
CA ASP A 121 7.85 12.49 -8.48
C ASP A 121 8.14 10.98 -8.40
N GLU A 122 9.10 10.56 -7.59
CA GLU A 122 9.37 9.15 -7.35
C GLU A 122 8.20 8.49 -6.62
N PRO A 123 7.73 7.29 -7.01
CA PRO A 123 6.50 6.72 -6.46
C PRO A 123 6.46 6.60 -4.94
N GLY A 124 7.59 6.26 -4.30
CA GLY A 124 7.69 6.17 -2.84
C GLY A 124 7.67 7.52 -2.17
N ALA A 125 8.44 8.45 -2.72
CA ALA A 125 8.64 9.78 -2.17
C ALA A 125 7.40 10.68 -2.38
N ALA A 126 6.74 10.58 -3.53
CA ALA A 126 5.46 11.21 -3.82
C ALA A 126 4.38 10.84 -2.80
N ARG A 127 4.32 9.56 -2.41
CA ARG A 127 3.39 9.10 -1.35
C ARG A 127 3.74 9.71 0.01
N ALA A 128 5.02 9.70 0.37
CA ALA A 128 5.47 10.28 1.63
C ALA A 128 5.15 11.79 1.70
N LEU A 129 5.43 12.52 0.63
CA LEU A 129 5.11 13.94 0.50
C LEU A 129 3.61 14.20 0.61
N HIS A 130 2.77 13.39 -0.05
CA HIS A 130 1.31 13.46 0.07
C HIS A 130 0.82 13.30 1.52
N HIS A 131 1.46 12.41 2.28
CA HIS A 131 1.21 12.20 3.71
C HIS A 131 2.03 13.14 4.62
N LYS A 132 2.67 14.18 4.06
CA LYS A 132 3.49 15.15 4.80
C LYS A 132 4.56 14.50 5.68
N PHE A 133 5.06 13.34 5.25
CA PHE A 133 6.03 12.51 5.96
C PHE A 133 5.57 12.04 7.35
N ASP A 134 4.25 11.99 7.60
CA ASP A 134 3.71 11.39 8.80
C ASP A 134 3.92 9.85 8.76
N PRO A 135 4.64 9.26 9.73
CA PRO A 135 4.93 7.83 9.76
C PRO A 135 3.68 6.94 9.86
N TYR A 136 2.69 7.34 10.65
CA TYR A 136 1.48 6.56 10.88
C TYR A 136 0.63 6.49 9.61
N ASP A 137 0.37 7.64 9.00
CA ASP A 137 -0.42 7.74 7.78
C ASP A 137 0.25 7.02 6.60
N GLN A 138 1.58 7.11 6.48
CA GLN A 138 2.33 6.39 5.46
C GLN A 138 2.18 4.86 5.59
N VAL A 139 2.34 4.31 6.79
CA VAL A 139 2.18 2.87 7.05
C VAL A 139 0.74 2.44 6.79
N LYS A 140 -0.23 3.13 7.40
CA LYS A 140 -1.66 2.82 7.26
C LYS A 140 -2.11 2.83 5.80
N ALA A 141 -1.76 3.88 5.05
CA ALA A 141 -2.12 3.99 3.64
C ALA A 141 -1.43 2.91 2.79
N ARG A 142 -0.19 2.55 3.13
CA ARG A 142 0.55 1.51 2.40
C ARG A 142 -0.05 0.12 2.61
N ILE A 143 -0.40 -0.23 3.84
CA ILE A 143 -1.09 -1.49 4.18
C ILE A 143 -2.42 -1.58 3.44
N ALA A 144 -3.26 -0.54 3.53
CA ALA A 144 -4.55 -0.51 2.83
C ALA A 144 -4.39 -0.70 1.31
N ALA A 145 -3.38 -0.05 0.69
CA ALA A 145 -3.12 -0.20 -0.73
C ALA A 145 -2.67 -1.63 -1.12
N LEU A 146 -1.89 -2.30 -0.27
CA LEU A 146 -1.43 -3.66 -0.48
C LEU A 146 -2.58 -4.67 -0.32
N GLU A 147 -3.38 -4.51 0.73
CA GLU A 147 -4.57 -5.31 0.96
C GLU A 147 -5.58 -5.16 -0.17
N ALA A 148 -5.80 -3.95 -0.67
CA ALA A 148 -6.72 -3.69 -1.77
C ALA A 148 -6.35 -4.46 -3.06
N VAL A 149 -5.06 -4.77 -3.27
CA VAL A 149 -4.61 -5.56 -4.44
C VAL A 149 -4.29 -7.02 -4.09
N GLY A 150 -4.70 -7.48 -2.91
CA GLY A 150 -4.68 -8.87 -2.50
C GLY A 150 -3.35 -9.36 -1.95
N HIS A 151 -2.41 -8.48 -1.62
CA HIS A 151 -1.19 -8.88 -0.90
C HIS A 151 -1.51 -9.18 0.57
N PRO A 152 -0.88 -10.22 1.15
CA PRO A 152 -0.95 -10.46 2.58
C PRO A 152 -0.24 -9.34 3.33
N THR A 153 -0.70 -9.03 4.54
CA THR A 153 -0.12 -7.99 5.41
C THR A 153 0.08 -8.52 6.83
N ASP A 154 0.04 -9.85 7.02
CA ASP A 154 0.24 -10.49 8.32
C ASP A 154 1.72 -10.54 8.75
N LYS A 155 2.63 -10.42 7.77
CA LYS A 155 4.08 -10.35 7.96
C LYS A 155 4.65 -9.16 7.20
N ILE A 156 5.20 -8.18 7.90
CA ILE A 156 5.65 -6.92 7.32
C ILE A 156 7.12 -6.66 7.63
N GLU A 157 7.87 -6.36 6.57
CA GLU A 157 9.18 -5.74 6.69
C GLU A 157 9.02 -4.22 6.52
N LEU A 158 9.22 -3.48 7.61
CA LEU A 158 9.18 -2.02 7.59
C LEU A 158 10.54 -1.46 7.15
N LEU A 159 10.56 -0.77 6.02
CA LEU A 159 11.73 -0.09 5.47
C LEU A 159 11.60 1.42 5.67
N ILE A 160 12.41 1.96 6.58
CA ILE A 160 12.52 3.41 6.79
C ILE A 160 13.59 3.95 5.85
N LEU A 161 13.15 4.73 4.87
CA LEU A 161 14.00 5.35 3.87
C LEU A 161 14.27 6.83 4.20
N GLY A 162 15.36 7.29 3.61
CA GLY A 162 15.92 8.63 3.75
C GLY A 162 17.41 8.59 3.41
N GLY A 163 18.05 9.75 3.37
CA GLY A 163 19.49 9.84 3.12
C GLY A 163 20.33 10.07 4.38
N THR A 164 19.69 10.35 5.52
CA THR A 164 20.35 11.01 6.66
C THR A 164 19.83 10.55 8.02
N TRP A 165 19.42 9.29 8.18
CA TRP A 165 18.81 8.77 9.42
C TRP A 165 19.57 9.15 10.70
N SER A 166 20.90 8.99 10.69
CA SER A 166 21.76 9.30 11.85
C SER A 166 21.90 10.79 12.16
N SER A 167 21.43 11.68 11.29
CA SER A 167 21.48 13.14 11.50
C SER A 167 20.27 13.67 12.25
N TYR A 168 19.15 12.95 12.26
CA TYR A 168 17.96 13.33 13.02
C TYR A 168 18.25 13.24 14.52
N ASN A 169 17.61 14.10 15.32
CA ASN A 169 17.66 13.98 16.78
C ASN A 169 17.03 12.65 17.23
N ARG A 170 17.50 12.14 18.38
CA ARG A 170 17.07 10.85 18.90
C ARG A 170 15.57 10.78 19.12
N ASP A 171 14.98 11.86 19.64
CA ASP A 171 13.53 11.94 19.90
C ASP A 171 12.70 11.78 18.62
N TYR A 172 13.15 12.33 17.49
CA TYR A 172 12.46 12.13 16.21
C TYR A 172 12.60 10.71 15.71
N GLN A 173 13.79 10.11 15.81
CA GLN A 173 14.00 8.71 15.41
C GLN A 173 13.07 7.78 16.18
N GLU A 174 13.00 7.96 17.51
CA GLU A 174 12.16 7.16 18.39
C GLU A 174 10.67 7.38 18.11
N TRP A 175 10.24 8.64 18.03
CA TRP A 175 8.87 9.01 17.66
C TRP A 175 8.46 8.42 16.30
N PHE A 176 9.36 8.46 15.31
CA PHE A 176 9.05 7.98 13.97
C PHE A 176 8.80 6.46 13.97
N VAL A 177 9.66 5.69 14.62
CA VAL A 177 9.50 4.24 14.76
C VAL A 177 8.25 3.90 15.57
N HIS A 178 8.02 4.61 16.67
CA HIS A 178 6.84 4.43 17.53
C HIS A 178 5.55 4.59 16.72
N ARG A 179 5.43 5.68 15.97
CA ARG A 179 4.23 5.93 15.14
C ARG A 179 4.05 4.93 14.00
N CYS A 180 5.14 4.39 13.44
CA CYS A 180 5.03 3.29 12.49
C CYS A 180 4.45 2.02 13.14
N LEU A 181 4.90 1.69 14.36
CA LEU A 181 4.38 0.54 15.11
C LEU A 181 2.93 0.76 15.55
N ASP A 182 2.54 1.96 15.96
CA ASP A 182 1.13 2.29 16.23
C ASP A 182 0.23 1.99 15.03
N ALA A 183 0.69 2.32 13.81
CA ALA A 183 -0.06 2.05 12.58
C ALA A 183 -0.15 0.55 12.27
N LEU A 184 0.91 -0.22 12.54
CA LEU A 184 0.91 -1.68 12.42
C LEU A 184 -0.04 -2.32 13.45
N ASN A 185 -0.03 -1.81 14.68
CA ASN A 185 -0.86 -2.28 15.78
C ASN A 185 -2.33 -1.84 15.67
N LYS A 186 -2.61 -0.77 14.89
CA LYS A 186 -3.90 -0.07 14.84
C LYS A 186 -4.34 0.50 16.19
N VAL A 187 -3.39 0.73 17.09
CA VAL A 187 -3.60 1.24 18.46
C VAL A 187 -2.45 2.20 18.74
N GLU A 188 -2.78 3.40 19.23
CA GLU A 188 -1.79 4.34 19.74
C GLU A 188 -1.45 3.99 21.18
N CYS A 189 -0.17 4.02 21.53
CA CYS A 189 0.27 3.75 22.88
C CYS A 189 1.24 4.81 23.40
N ASP A 190 1.65 4.66 24.66
CA ASP A 190 2.32 5.75 25.38
C ASP A 190 3.79 5.90 24.99
N ASN A 191 4.44 4.81 24.56
CA ASN A 191 5.87 4.77 24.28
C ASN A 191 6.26 3.64 23.32
N LEU A 192 7.48 3.74 22.79
CA LEU A 192 8.01 2.78 21.80
C LEU A 192 8.07 1.34 22.32
N GLU A 193 8.48 1.12 23.57
CA GLU A 193 8.61 -0.21 24.15
C GLU A 193 7.25 -0.94 24.20
N LYS A 194 6.20 -0.22 24.62
CA LYS A 194 4.83 -0.73 24.60
C LYS A 194 4.35 -1.02 23.18
N ALA A 195 4.71 -0.16 22.21
CA ALA A 195 4.37 -0.38 20.80
C ALA A 195 5.02 -1.67 20.26
N GLN A 196 6.28 -1.92 20.62
CA GLN A 196 7.01 -3.14 20.26
C GLN A 196 6.35 -4.37 20.86
N PHE A 197 6.08 -4.34 22.18
CA PHE A 197 5.43 -5.45 22.88
C PHE A 197 4.05 -5.80 22.29
N LEU A 198 3.24 -4.79 21.99
CA LEU A 198 1.95 -5.00 21.31
C LEU A 198 2.13 -5.63 19.93
N ASN A 199 3.19 -5.26 19.21
CA ASN A 199 3.41 -5.73 17.85
C ASN A 199 3.81 -7.22 17.76
N GLU A 200 4.41 -7.79 18.82
CA GLU A 200 4.79 -9.21 18.88
C GLU A 200 3.63 -10.16 18.58
N THR A 201 2.40 -9.77 18.90
CA THR A 201 1.18 -10.56 18.71
C THR A 201 0.17 -9.88 17.78
N ALA A 202 0.53 -8.76 17.17
CA ALA A 202 -0.37 -7.99 16.31
C ALA A 202 -0.68 -8.71 14.99
N THR A 203 -1.76 -8.25 14.35
CA THR A 203 -2.13 -8.71 13.01
C THR A 203 -1.06 -8.39 11.98
N HIS A 204 -0.45 -7.20 12.07
CA HIS A 204 0.63 -6.76 11.19
C HIS A 204 1.95 -6.76 11.97
N ARG A 205 2.68 -7.88 11.97
CA ARG A 205 3.95 -8.04 12.69
C ARG A 205 5.10 -8.38 11.75
#